data_AF-A0A818UKD8-F1
#
_entry.id   AF-A0A818UKD8-F1
#
_cell.length_a   1.000
_cell.length_b   1.000
_cell.length_c   1.000
_cell.angle_alpha   90.00
_cell.angle_beta   90.00
_cell.angle_gamma   90.00
#
_symmetry.space_group_name_H-M   'P 1'
#
loop_
_entity.id
_entity.type
_entity.pdbx_description
1 polymer ?
#
loop_
_entity_poly.entity_id
_entity_poly.type
_entity_poly.pdbx_seq_one_letter_code
_entity_poly.pdbx_strand_id
1 'polypeptide(L)'
;MSTLDTLASQIPQELRVKLMQHFGIAKEYEKNPGMISITYYCLMYIANEALKLQKDKQFVSNVLDYLEATKRNNPNDEIIKSMSTGQATIEELISVLVTEANEAEDDEHKTSEQLRLLMRKHYTVGGLADVLSVFGPVKDDFITLGKIAKSRAVTIFRDLKSGAGSTGPSSTMKPPDSHIDTSAHIVSPSKPSEMPSSNPASSFYNQTTSNKDVPLDVISQSQKLLRYANSALEHEDIATAVYNCEQALQLLQPYNH
;
A
#
# COMPACT_ATOMS: atom_id res chain seq x y z
N MET A 1 -9.75 -19.49 16.73
CA MET A 1 -9.40 -18.07 16.84
C MET A 1 -7.89 -17.98 16.74
N SER A 2 -7.34 -17.22 15.79
CA SER A 2 -5.87 -17.09 15.70
C SER A 2 -5.34 -16.29 16.89
N THR A 3 -4.05 -16.41 17.21
CA THR A 3 -3.42 -15.59 18.26
C THR A 3 -3.61 -14.10 17.99
N LEU A 4 -3.60 -13.71 16.71
CA LEU A 4 -3.82 -12.35 16.26
C LEU A 4 -5.26 -11.86 16.46
N ASP A 5 -6.26 -12.75 16.32
CA ASP A 5 -7.66 -12.43 16.64
C ASP A 5 -7.83 -12.12 18.14
N THR A 6 -7.16 -12.89 18.99
CA THR A 6 -7.13 -12.66 20.44
C THR A 6 -6.49 -11.30 20.75
N LEU A 7 -5.35 -10.98 20.15
CA LEU A 7 -4.73 -9.65 20.31
C LEU A 7 -5.63 -8.52 19.82
N ALA A 8 -6.30 -8.69 18.68
CA ALA A 8 -7.21 -7.68 18.14
C ALA A 8 -8.40 -7.39 19.08
N SER A 9 -8.90 -8.42 19.79
CA SER A 9 -9.96 -8.24 20.79
C SER A 9 -9.52 -7.46 22.03
N GLN A 10 -8.22 -7.42 22.32
CA GLN A 10 -7.64 -6.76 23.50
C GLN A 10 -7.30 -5.29 23.25
N ILE A 11 -7.54 -4.76 22.03
CA ILE A 11 -7.17 -3.37 21.71
C ILE A 11 -7.94 -2.38 22.60
N PRO A 12 -7.25 -1.46 23.30
CA PRO A 12 -7.87 -0.38 24.06
C PRO A 12 -8.80 0.48 23.19
N GLN A 13 -9.90 0.96 23.75
CA GLN A 13 -10.93 1.68 22.99
C GLN A 13 -10.38 2.94 22.31
N GLU A 14 -9.45 3.64 22.96
CA GLU A 14 -8.80 4.85 22.47
C GLU A 14 -7.87 4.57 21.28
N LEU A 15 -7.34 3.35 21.19
CA LEU A 15 -6.42 2.91 20.14
C LEU A 15 -7.12 2.20 18.98
N ARG A 16 -8.36 1.74 19.19
CA ARG A 16 -9.07 0.87 18.24
C ARG A 16 -9.08 1.44 16.83
N VAL A 17 -9.50 2.69 16.66
CA VAL A 17 -9.58 3.31 15.33
C VAL A 17 -8.20 3.43 14.67
N LYS A 18 -7.16 3.75 15.46
CA LYS A 18 -5.79 3.96 14.96
C LYS A 18 -5.11 2.64 14.55
N LEU A 19 -5.30 1.58 15.34
CA LEU A 19 -4.54 0.34 15.19
C LEU A 19 -5.26 -0.73 14.37
N MET A 20 -6.57 -0.64 14.21
CA MET A 20 -7.35 -1.68 13.54
C MET A 20 -6.94 -1.90 12.09
N GLN A 21 -6.49 -0.85 11.38
CA GLN A 21 -5.93 -0.99 10.05
C GLN A 21 -4.70 -1.91 10.01
N HIS A 22 -3.77 -1.67 10.92
CA HIS A 22 -2.52 -2.40 11.02
C HIS A 22 -2.74 -3.86 11.43
N PHE A 23 -3.70 -4.13 12.31
CA PHE A 23 -4.11 -5.50 12.63
C PHE A 23 -4.76 -6.22 11.44
N GLY A 24 -5.60 -5.52 10.68
CA GLY A 24 -6.21 -6.07 9.46
C GLY A 24 -5.16 -6.51 8.44
N ILE A 25 -4.16 -5.66 8.20
CA ILE A 25 -3.03 -5.97 7.32
C ILE A 25 -2.21 -7.13 7.89
N ALA A 26 -1.85 -7.08 9.17
CA ALA A 26 -1.09 -8.14 9.83
C ALA A 26 -1.75 -9.52 9.68
N LYS A 27 -3.09 -9.58 9.81
CA LYS A 27 -3.88 -10.81 9.67
C LYS A 27 -3.94 -11.33 8.25
N GLU A 28 -3.97 -10.41 7.27
CA GLU A 28 -3.97 -10.78 5.86
C GLU A 28 -2.65 -11.46 5.47
N TYR A 29 -1.52 -10.89 5.91
CA TYR A 29 -0.19 -11.42 5.61
C TYR A 29 0.22 -12.61 6.50
N GLU A 30 -0.37 -12.77 7.70
CA GLU A 30 -0.10 -13.93 8.57
C GLU A 30 -0.44 -15.26 7.89
N LYS A 31 -1.42 -15.25 6.98
CA LYS A 31 -1.83 -16.42 6.20
C LYS A 31 -0.79 -16.89 5.19
N ASN A 32 0.18 -16.04 4.86
CA ASN A 32 1.20 -16.29 3.85
C ASN A 32 2.56 -16.50 4.56
N PRO A 33 3.02 -17.76 4.76
CA PRO A 33 4.24 -18.03 5.51
C PRO A 33 5.48 -17.30 4.99
N GLY A 34 5.55 -17.05 3.67
CA GLY A 34 6.65 -16.31 3.03
C GLY A 34 6.65 -14.80 3.29
N MET A 35 5.62 -14.25 3.92
CA MET A 35 5.45 -12.81 4.17
C MET A 35 5.20 -12.50 5.66
N ILE A 36 5.57 -13.42 6.56
CA ILE A 36 5.38 -13.24 8.01
C ILE A 36 6.11 -12.01 8.56
N SER A 37 7.16 -11.55 7.88
CA SER A 37 7.87 -10.30 8.18
C SER A 37 6.96 -9.06 8.09
N ILE A 38 5.96 -9.06 7.21
CA ILE A 38 4.97 -7.96 7.11
C ILE A 38 4.10 -7.91 8.36
N THR A 39 3.61 -9.07 8.81
CA THR A 39 2.87 -9.21 10.09
C THR A 39 3.71 -8.73 11.26
N TYR A 40 4.99 -9.12 11.29
CA TYR A 40 5.95 -8.71 12.32
C TYR A 40 6.08 -7.18 12.39
N TYR A 41 6.32 -6.50 11.26
CA TYR A 41 6.46 -5.04 11.27
C TYR A 41 5.17 -4.28 11.54
N CYS A 42 4.01 -4.78 11.09
CA CYS A 42 2.71 -4.22 11.48
C CYS A 42 2.51 -4.28 13.01
N LEU A 43 2.87 -5.40 13.64
CA LEU A 43 2.77 -5.56 15.09
C LEU A 43 3.82 -4.74 15.85
N MET A 44 5.02 -4.54 15.31
CA MET A 44 5.99 -3.60 15.88
C MET A 44 5.45 -2.17 15.89
N TYR A 45 4.82 -1.73 14.79
CA TYR A 45 4.16 -0.42 14.74
C TYR A 45 3.07 -0.30 15.81
N ILE A 46 2.20 -1.32 15.93
CA ILE A 46 1.15 -1.40 16.96
C ILE A 46 1.74 -1.29 18.37
N ALA A 47 2.81 -2.04 18.67
CA ALA A 47 3.49 -1.99 19.97
C ALA A 47 4.05 -0.60 20.25
N ASN A 48 4.72 0.03 19.28
CA ASN A 48 5.27 1.39 19.40
C ASN A 48 4.17 2.42 19.69
N GLU A 49 3.04 2.34 18.99
CA GLU A 49 1.91 3.24 19.22
C GLU A 49 1.21 3.01 20.56
N ALA A 50 1.07 1.75 20.98
CA ALA A 50 0.49 1.43 22.27
C ALA A 50 1.39 1.84 23.45
N LEU A 51 2.70 1.69 23.31
CA LEU A 51 3.70 2.14 24.30
C LEU A 51 3.66 3.65 24.53
N LYS A 52 3.39 4.46 23.50
CA LYS A 52 3.27 5.93 23.63
C LYS A 52 2.16 6.35 24.60
N LEU A 53 1.10 5.55 24.75
CA LEU A 53 -0.01 5.85 25.64
C LEU A 53 0.22 5.41 27.08
N GLN A 54 1.10 4.44 27.32
CA GLN A 54 1.44 3.89 28.65
C GLN A 54 0.24 3.41 29.51
N LYS A 55 -0.95 3.23 28.92
CA LYS A 55 -2.18 2.90 29.66
C LYS A 55 -2.47 1.40 29.77
N ASP A 56 -2.20 0.62 28.73
CA ASP A 56 -2.51 -0.81 28.69
C ASP A 56 -1.24 -1.67 28.56
N LYS A 57 -0.61 -1.93 29.71
CA LYS A 57 0.63 -2.70 29.77
C LYS A 57 0.44 -4.18 29.39
N GLN A 58 -0.75 -4.74 29.63
CA GLN A 58 -1.01 -6.15 29.34
C GLN A 58 -1.15 -6.36 27.83
N PHE A 59 -1.90 -5.50 27.15
CA PHE A 59 -2.00 -5.54 25.70
C PHE A 59 -0.62 -5.42 25.05
N VAL A 60 0.19 -4.44 25.48
CA VAL A 60 1.56 -4.27 24.98
C VAL A 60 2.41 -5.51 25.24
N SER A 61 2.36 -6.08 26.45
CA SER A 61 3.08 -7.31 26.80
C SER A 61 2.72 -8.45 25.83
N ASN A 62 1.44 -8.68 25.59
CA ASN A 62 0.99 -9.76 24.73
C ASN A 62 1.43 -9.56 23.26
N VAL A 63 1.47 -8.31 22.78
CA VAL A 63 2.00 -8.00 21.42
C VAL A 63 3.51 -8.24 21.38
N LEU A 64 4.27 -7.86 22.41
CA LEU A 64 5.71 -8.11 22.49
C LEU A 64 6.03 -9.61 22.56
N ASP A 65 5.26 -10.38 23.34
CA ASP A 65 5.40 -11.84 23.41
C ASP A 65 5.21 -12.50 22.04
N TYR A 66 4.24 -12.02 21.25
CA TYR A 66 4.06 -12.46 19.87
C TYR A 66 5.28 -12.12 19.02
N LEU A 67 5.78 -10.87 19.07
CA LEU A 67 6.95 -10.44 18.29
C LEU A 67 8.19 -11.28 18.63
N GLU A 68 8.42 -11.56 19.91
CA GLU A 68 9.52 -12.43 20.36
C GLU A 68 9.35 -13.87 19.87
N ALA A 69 8.13 -14.42 19.93
CA ALA A 69 7.84 -15.74 19.41
C ALA A 69 8.05 -15.82 17.89
N THR A 70 7.60 -14.82 17.13
CA THR A 70 7.81 -14.74 15.68
C THR A 70 9.29 -14.68 15.34
N LYS A 71 10.08 -13.87 16.05
CA LYS A 71 11.53 -13.79 15.86
C LYS A 71 12.24 -15.11 16.19
N ARG A 72 11.82 -15.78 17.26
CA ARG A 72 12.36 -17.09 17.68
C ARG A 72 12.03 -18.19 16.66
N ASN A 73 10.82 -18.17 16.12
CA ASN A 73 10.34 -19.17 15.16
C ASN A 73 10.88 -18.95 13.73
N ASN A 74 11.40 -17.76 13.43
CA ASN A 74 11.98 -17.41 12.14
C ASN A 74 13.46 -17.00 12.27
N PRO A 75 14.33 -17.87 12.81
CA PRO A 75 15.71 -17.52 13.16
C PRO A 75 16.62 -17.33 11.94
N ASN A 76 16.14 -17.56 10.71
CA ASN A 76 16.90 -17.38 9.47
C ASN A 76 16.29 -16.31 8.55
N ASP A 77 15.22 -15.64 8.99
CA ASP A 77 14.58 -14.58 8.22
C ASP A 77 15.43 -13.30 8.31
N GLU A 78 16.12 -12.96 7.22
CA GLU A 78 16.97 -11.77 7.12
C GLU A 78 16.17 -10.47 7.22
N ILE A 79 14.91 -10.49 6.79
CA ILE A 79 14.00 -9.34 6.81
C ILE A 79 13.70 -8.99 8.26
N ILE A 80 13.37 -9.98 9.11
CA ILE A 80 13.12 -9.77 10.55
C ILE A 80 14.40 -9.39 11.32
N LYS A 81 15.57 -9.89 10.90
CA LYS A 81 16.85 -9.64 11.60
C LYS A 81 17.42 -8.26 11.36
N SER A 82 17.17 -7.68 10.19
CA SER A 82 17.81 -6.47 9.72
C SER A 82 16.79 -5.37 9.49
N MET A 83 16.88 -4.28 10.27
CA MET A 83 15.99 -3.13 10.10
C MET A 83 16.10 -2.51 8.71
N SER A 84 17.29 -2.49 8.09
CA SER A 84 17.46 -1.96 6.74
C SER A 84 16.81 -2.86 5.68
N THR A 85 16.96 -4.18 5.81
CA THR A 85 16.30 -5.16 4.92
C THR A 85 14.79 -5.11 5.09
N GLY A 86 14.31 -5.07 6.32
CA GLY A 86 12.90 -4.88 6.65
C GLY A 86 12.31 -3.63 6.02
N GLN A 87 12.99 -2.49 6.15
CA GLN A 87 12.55 -1.25 5.53
C GLN A 87 12.45 -1.39 4.01
N ALA A 88 13.51 -1.89 3.36
CA ALA A 88 13.52 -2.08 1.91
C ALA A 88 12.39 -2.99 1.43
N THR A 89 12.11 -4.08 2.15
CA THR A 89 10.98 -4.98 1.84
C THR A 89 9.62 -4.28 1.95
N ILE A 90 9.40 -3.47 2.98
CA ILE A 90 8.14 -2.70 3.11
C ILE A 90 8.03 -1.66 1.99
N GLU A 91 9.10 -0.91 1.69
CA GLU A 91 9.13 0.07 0.60
C GLU A 91 8.87 -0.59 -0.77
N GLU A 92 9.47 -1.75 -1.04
CA GLU A 92 9.26 -2.53 -2.27
C GLU A 92 7.82 -3.04 -2.37
N LEU A 93 7.26 -3.58 -1.29
CA LEU A 93 5.87 -4.03 -1.27
C LEU A 93 4.89 -2.87 -1.52
N ILE A 94 5.15 -1.70 -0.94
CA ILE A 94 4.36 -0.48 -1.23
C ILE A 94 4.43 -0.15 -2.72
N SER A 95 5.63 -0.16 -3.32
CA SER A 95 5.83 0.13 -4.74
C SER A 95 5.06 -0.83 -5.66
N VAL A 96 5.13 -2.14 -5.37
CA VAL A 96 4.39 -3.18 -6.11
C VAL A 96 2.89 -2.92 -6.02
N LEU A 97 2.35 -2.74 -4.80
CA LEU A 97 0.92 -2.50 -4.60
C LEU A 97 0.44 -1.22 -5.29
N VAL A 98 1.23 -0.16 -5.28
CA VAL A 98 0.90 1.10 -5.97
C VAL A 98 0.88 0.91 -7.48
N THR A 99 1.87 0.20 -8.03
CA THR A 99 1.94 -0.09 -9.47
C THR A 99 0.70 -0.89 -9.90
N GLU A 100 0.42 -1.99 -9.22
CA GLU A 100 -0.75 -2.81 -9.54
C GLU A 100 -2.08 -2.08 -9.29
N ALA A 101 -2.13 -1.15 -8.34
CA ALA A 101 -3.31 -0.32 -8.09
C ALA A 101 -3.52 0.69 -9.22
N ASN A 102 -2.45 1.29 -9.75
CA ASN A 102 -2.53 2.20 -10.89
C ASN A 102 -2.96 1.47 -12.15
N GLU A 103 -2.37 0.31 -12.46
CA GLU A 103 -2.77 -0.52 -13.60
C GLU A 103 -4.24 -0.93 -13.51
N ALA A 104 -4.69 -1.32 -12.31
CA ALA A 104 -6.09 -1.62 -12.10
C ALA A 104 -6.96 -0.37 -12.25
N GLU A 105 -6.53 0.82 -11.80
CA GLU A 105 -7.26 2.08 -11.94
C GLU A 105 -7.55 2.45 -13.41
N ASP A 106 -6.67 2.09 -14.33
CA ASP A 106 -6.82 2.41 -15.76
C ASP A 106 -7.88 1.54 -16.48
N ASP A 107 -8.36 0.45 -15.86
CA ASP A 107 -9.45 -0.38 -16.42
C ASP A 107 -10.83 0.28 -16.23
N GLU A 108 -11.47 0.78 -17.28
CA GLU A 108 -12.79 1.44 -17.18
C GLU A 108 -13.94 0.52 -16.75
N HIS A 109 -13.79 -0.81 -16.87
CA HIS A 109 -14.86 -1.78 -16.69
C HIS A 109 -14.67 -2.69 -15.48
N LYS A 110 -14.29 -2.12 -14.34
CA LYS A 110 -14.10 -2.86 -13.09
C LYS A 110 -15.41 -3.46 -12.57
N THR A 111 -15.38 -4.76 -12.31
CA THR A 111 -16.37 -5.45 -11.49
C THR A 111 -16.32 -5.00 -10.03
N SER A 112 -17.37 -5.26 -9.25
CA SER A 112 -17.38 -4.98 -7.80
C SER A 112 -16.26 -5.72 -7.05
N GLU A 113 -15.87 -6.92 -7.50
CA GLU A 113 -14.75 -7.66 -6.91
C GLU A 113 -13.41 -6.99 -7.20
N GLN A 114 -13.18 -6.53 -8.43
CA GLN A 114 -11.97 -5.76 -8.77
C GLN A 114 -11.90 -4.44 -8.00
N LEU A 115 -13.03 -3.74 -7.81
CA LEU A 115 -13.09 -2.55 -6.95
C LEU A 115 -12.78 -2.87 -5.48
N ARG A 116 -13.27 -3.99 -4.94
CA ARG A 116 -12.93 -4.44 -3.57
C ARG A 116 -11.44 -4.74 -3.44
N LEU A 117 -10.85 -5.39 -4.44
CA LEU A 117 -9.41 -5.67 -4.46
C LEU A 117 -8.60 -4.38 -4.55
N LEU A 118 -8.98 -3.44 -5.42
CA LEU A 118 -8.33 -2.14 -5.56
C LEU A 118 -8.41 -1.31 -4.27
N MET A 119 -9.59 -1.27 -3.64
CA MET A 119 -9.79 -0.65 -2.32
C MET A 119 -8.83 -1.25 -1.29
N ARG A 120 -8.70 -2.58 -1.26
CA ARG A 120 -7.80 -3.29 -0.34
C ARG A 120 -6.33 -2.95 -0.60
N LYS A 121 -5.88 -2.85 -1.85
CA LYS A 121 -4.52 -2.43 -2.18
C LYS A 121 -4.22 -1.03 -1.63
N HIS A 122 -5.09 -0.06 -1.90
CA HIS A 122 -4.97 1.30 -1.37
C HIS A 122 -5.01 1.35 0.17
N TYR A 123 -5.85 0.52 0.79
CA TYR A 123 -5.91 0.39 2.25
C TYR A 123 -4.60 -0.18 2.83
N THR A 124 -4.03 -1.19 2.20
CA THR A 124 -2.75 -1.79 2.62
C THR A 124 -1.60 -0.82 2.44
N VAL A 125 -1.48 -0.14 1.29
CA VAL A 125 -0.46 0.91 1.05
C VAL A 125 -0.52 1.99 2.13
N GLY A 126 -1.72 2.46 2.47
CA GLY A 126 -1.91 3.46 3.51
C GLY A 126 -1.39 3.03 4.88
N GLY A 127 -1.62 1.77 5.27
CA GLY A 127 -1.13 1.25 6.55
C GLY A 127 0.37 0.94 6.54
N LEU A 128 0.90 0.38 5.45
CA LEU A 128 2.33 0.11 5.32
C LEU A 128 3.16 1.40 5.31
N ALA A 129 2.63 2.49 4.75
CA ALA A 129 3.27 3.80 4.83
C ALA A 129 3.43 4.31 6.28
N ASP A 130 2.44 4.05 7.15
CA ASP A 130 2.57 4.35 8.59
C ASP A 130 3.60 3.42 9.25
N VAL A 131 3.63 2.13 8.89
CA VAL A 131 4.58 1.12 9.42
C VAL A 131 6.02 1.51 9.16
N LEU A 132 6.32 2.27 8.10
CA LEU A 132 7.68 2.77 7.85
C LEU A 132 8.24 3.60 9.01
N SER A 133 7.40 4.14 9.90
CA SER A 133 7.86 4.87 11.08
C SER A 133 8.58 3.98 12.11
N VAL A 134 8.46 2.66 11.99
CA VAL A 134 9.20 1.69 12.83
C VAL A 134 10.71 1.76 12.55
N PHE A 135 11.09 2.14 11.34
CA PHE A 135 12.49 2.21 10.90
C PHE A 135 13.15 3.58 11.17
N GLY A 136 12.36 4.59 11.55
CA GLY A 136 12.82 5.94 11.83
C GLY A 136 11.87 7.01 11.28
N PRO A 137 12.36 8.26 11.11
CA PRO A 137 11.60 9.30 10.43
C PRO A 137 11.19 8.86 9.02
N VAL A 138 9.90 8.94 8.71
CA VAL A 138 9.35 8.54 7.42
C VAL A 138 9.63 9.64 6.38
N LYS A 139 10.04 9.25 5.18
CA LYS A 139 10.23 10.18 4.05
C LYS A 139 8.89 10.84 3.69
N ASP A 140 8.91 12.13 3.35
CA ASP A 140 7.70 12.90 3.04
C ASP A 140 6.85 12.30 1.91
N ASP A 141 7.52 11.65 0.96
CA ASP A 141 6.91 10.89 -0.13
C ASP A 141 5.95 9.82 0.38
N PHE A 142 6.39 9.01 1.35
CA PHE A 142 5.56 7.95 1.93
C PHE A 142 4.45 8.51 2.82
N ILE A 143 4.69 9.62 3.51
CA ILE A 143 3.65 10.32 4.29
C ILE A 143 2.54 10.79 3.36
N THR A 144 2.91 11.40 2.24
CA THR A 144 1.97 11.92 1.24
C THR A 144 1.23 10.78 0.53
N LEU A 145 1.96 9.76 0.08
CA LEU A 145 1.41 8.55 -0.51
C LEU A 145 0.41 7.85 0.42
N GLY A 146 0.74 7.70 1.69
CA GLY A 146 -0.15 7.10 2.68
C GLY A 146 -1.48 7.85 2.83
N LYS A 147 -1.45 9.19 2.81
CA LYS A 147 -2.67 10.02 2.82
C LYS A 147 -3.51 9.82 1.56
N ILE A 148 -2.87 9.83 0.39
CA ILE A 148 -3.53 9.64 -0.91
C ILE A 148 -4.19 8.25 -0.96
N ALA A 149 -3.45 7.20 -0.63
CA ALA A 149 -3.94 5.82 -0.65
C ALA A 149 -5.13 5.62 0.30
N LYS A 150 -5.07 6.15 1.54
CA LYS A 150 -6.21 6.11 2.47
C LYS A 150 -7.44 6.83 1.91
N SER A 151 -7.26 8.01 1.30
CA SER A 151 -8.35 8.77 0.67
C SER A 151 -8.97 8.02 -0.51
N ARG A 152 -8.14 7.35 -1.31
CA ARG A 152 -8.58 6.52 -2.45
C ARG A 152 -9.38 5.30 -1.98
N ALA A 153 -8.89 4.58 -0.96
CA ALA A 153 -9.62 3.46 -0.36
C ALA A 153 -11.02 3.86 0.13
N VAL A 154 -11.14 5.00 0.81
CA VAL A 154 -12.44 5.54 1.26
C VAL A 154 -13.37 5.88 0.10
N THR A 155 -12.81 6.41 -1.00
CA THR A 155 -13.60 6.77 -2.19
C THR A 155 -14.18 5.52 -2.85
N ILE A 156 -13.34 4.52 -3.12
CA ILE A 156 -13.78 3.26 -3.73
C ILE A 156 -14.79 2.54 -2.82
N PHE A 157 -14.58 2.58 -1.50
CA PHE A 157 -15.55 2.04 -0.55
C PHE A 157 -16.93 2.71 -0.65
N ARG A 158 -16.97 4.04 -0.83
CA ARG A 158 -18.21 4.79 -1.03
C ARG A 158 -18.88 4.42 -2.35
N ASP A 159 -18.11 4.25 -3.41
CA ASP A 159 -18.62 3.87 -4.73
C ASP A 159 -19.22 2.47 -4.70
N LEU A 160 -18.55 1.51 -4.05
CA LEU A 160 -19.06 0.17 -3.79
C LEU A 160 -20.38 0.19 -3.00
N LYS A 161 -20.49 1.07 -2.00
CA LYS A 161 -21.72 1.20 -1.20
C LYS A 161 -22.87 1.86 -2.00
N SER A 162 -22.55 2.79 -2.89
CA SER A 162 -23.53 3.55 -3.68
C SER A 162 -24.05 2.72 -4.86
N GLY A 163 -23.17 1.96 -5.54
CA GLY A 163 -23.53 1.05 -6.63
C GLY A 163 -24.32 -0.19 -6.20
N ALA A 164 -24.30 -0.52 -4.90
CA ALA A 164 -25.09 -1.62 -4.33
C ALA A 164 -26.55 -1.26 -4.00
N GLY A 165 -27.03 -0.06 -4.37
CA GLY A 165 -28.42 0.34 -4.19
C GLY A 165 -28.77 0.82 -2.78
N SER A 166 -28.20 1.97 -2.36
CA SER A 166 -28.66 2.65 -1.15
C SER A 166 -28.92 4.13 -1.42
N THR A 167 -30.21 4.45 -1.62
CA THR A 167 -30.77 5.78 -1.46
C THR A 167 -30.81 6.16 0.03
N GLY A 168 -30.03 7.16 0.45
CA GLY A 168 -30.25 7.86 1.73
C GLY A 168 -28.98 8.45 2.36
N PRO A 169 -29.00 9.71 2.86
CA PRO A 169 -27.88 10.30 3.56
C PRO A 169 -27.89 9.81 5.01
N SER A 170 -26.88 9.05 5.42
CA SER A 170 -26.62 8.86 6.84
C SER A 170 -25.12 8.79 7.12
N SER A 171 -24.64 9.86 7.74
CA SER A 171 -23.35 9.93 8.41
C SER A 171 -23.36 8.98 9.60
N THR A 172 -22.58 7.90 9.51
CA THR A 172 -21.87 7.30 10.63
C THR A 172 -20.78 6.41 10.04
N MET A 173 -19.53 6.86 10.13
CA MET A 173 -18.35 6.04 9.83
C MET A 173 -18.30 4.90 10.84
N LYS A 174 -18.51 3.66 10.37
CA LYS A 174 -18.04 2.46 11.04
C LYS A 174 -16.93 1.87 10.16
N PRO A 175 -15.72 1.62 10.69
CA PRO A 175 -14.69 0.89 9.94
C PRO A 175 -15.25 -0.49 9.54
N PRO A 176 -14.85 -1.03 8.38
CA PRO A 176 -15.38 -2.30 7.90
C PRO A 176 -15.08 -3.40 8.92
N ASP A 177 -16.13 -3.93 9.56
CA ASP A 177 -16.05 -5.12 10.39
C ASP A 177 -15.59 -6.28 9.50
N SER A 178 -14.51 -6.91 9.93
CA SER A 178 -13.82 -7.99 9.25
C SER A 178 -14.63 -9.28 9.24
N HIS A 179 -15.50 -9.48 8.24
CA HIS A 179 -15.94 -10.80 7.80
C HIS A 179 -16.28 -10.76 6.31
N ILE A 180 -15.28 -10.92 5.45
CA ILE A 180 -15.51 -11.44 4.10
C ILE A 180 -14.69 -12.72 4.02
N ASP A 181 -15.41 -13.81 4.20
CA ASP A 181 -15.00 -15.15 3.79
C ASP A 181 -14.97 -15.15 2.26
N THR A 182 -13.87 -15.63 1.65
CA THR A 182 -13.80 -16.35 0.37
C THR A 182 -12.34 -16.47 -0.09
N SER A 183 -11.95 -17.72 -0.28
CA SER A 183 -10.72 -18.21 -0.89
C SER A 183 -10.52 -17.66 -2.31
N ALA A 184 -9.39 -17.01 -2.58
CA ALA A 184 -8.87 -16.87 -3.93
C ALA A 184 -7.34 -16.62 -3.92
N HIS A 185 -6.68 -17.39 -4.77
CA HIS A 185 -5.25 -17.50 -5.07
C HIS A 185 -4.46 -16.18 -5.09
N ILE A 186 -3.36 -16.12 -4.34
CA ILE A 186 -2.24 -15.21 -4.59
C ILE A 186 -1.09 -16.09 -5.10
N VAL A 187 -0.64 -15.78 -6.32
CA VAL A 187 0.41 -16.52 -7.05
C VAL A 187 1.77 -16.25 -6.42
N SER A 188 2.48 -17.31 -6.04
CA SER A 188 3.88 -17.28 -5.59
C SER A 188 4.84 -16.89 -6.72
N PRO A 189 5.95 -16.16 -6.45
CA PRO A 189 6.97 -15.89 -7.46
C PRO A 189 7.97 -17.07 -7.53
N SER A 190 8.09 -17.71 -8.68
CA SER A 190 9.10 -18.74 -8.96
C SER A 190 10.07 -18.27 -10.05
N LYS A 191 11.37 -18.48 -9.83
CA LYS A 191 12.51 -18.18 -10.73
C LYS A 191 12.88 -19.43 -11.60
N PRO A 192 13.87 -19.37 -12.52
CA PRO A 192 13.70 -19.28 -13.98
C PRO A 192 14.12 -20.54 -14.77
N SER A 193 13.67 -20.69 -16.02
CA SER A 193 14.26 -21.63 -17.00
C SER A 193 14.30 -21.02 -18.42
N GLU A 194 15.34 -21.41 -19.15
CA GLU A 194 15.92 -20.80 -20.35
C GLU A 194 15.14 -20.94 -21.68
N MET A 195 15.41 -19.93 -22.54
CA MET A 195 15.25 -19.68 -24.00
C MET A 195 15.15 -20.87 -25.00
N PRO A 196 14.68 -20.64 -26.28
CA PRO A 196 15.38 -19.81 -27.28
C PRO A 196 14.57 -18.87 -28.20
N SER A 197 15.10 -17.64 -28.28
CA SER A 197 15.32 -16.74 -29.44
C SER A 197 14.43 -16.76 -30.70
N SER A 198 13.85 -15.60 -31.00
CA SER A 198 14.26 -14.81 -32.17
C SER A 198 13.97 -13.31 -31.96
N ASN A 199 15.01 -12.51 -32.15
CA ASN A 199 15.13 -11.06 -31.95
C ASN A 199 15.23 -10.38 -33.37
N PRO A 200 15.23 -9.04 -33.56
CA PRO A 200 16.10 -8.11 -32.82
C PRO A 200 15.52 -6.73 -32.41
N ALA A 201 16.00 -6.28 -31.24
CA ALA A 201 16.37 -4.91 -30.83
C ALA A 201 15.26 -3.84 -30.75
N SER A 202 15.06 -3.19 -29.60
CA SER A 202 16.10 -2.41 -28.94
C SER A 202 15.97 -2.38 -27.41
N SER A 203 17.08 -2.77 -26.79
CA SER A 203 17.44 -2.57 -25.39
C SER A 203 17.46 -1.09 -25.03
N PHE A 204 16.99 -0.69 -23.86
CA PHE A 204 17.62 0.34 -23.01
C PHE A 204 16.88 0.46 -21.66
N TYR A 205 17.14 -0.44 -20.71
CA TYR A 205 17.07 -0.14 -19.27
C TYR A 205 18.04 -1.07 -18.55
N ASN A 206 19.32 -0.71 -18.60
CA ASN A 206 20.31 -1.06 -17.59
C ASN A 206 21.46 -0.06 -17.71
N GLN A 207 21.42 1.02 -16.93
CA GLN A 207 22.61 1.44 -16.17
C GLN A 207 22.26 2.49 -15.10
N THR A 208 22.68 2.16 -13.89
CA THR A 208 23.10 3.06 -12.82
C THR A 208 23.94 4.23 -13.35
N THR A 209 23.61 5.48 -13.00
CA THR A 209 24.48 6.48 -12.33
C THR A 209 23.90 7.90 -12.41
N SER A 210 23.69 8.50 -11.24
CA SER A 210 23.94 9.92 -10.90
C SER A 210 23.41 11.03 -11.83
N ASN A 211 22.23 11.62 -11.54
CA ASN A 211 22.10 13.07 -11.25
C ASN A 211 20.64 13.51 -11.01
N LYS A 212 20.45 14.19 -9.87
CA LYS A 212 19.41 15.18 -9.49
C LYS A 212 17.99 14.69 -9.21
N ASP A 213 17.64 14.82 -7.93
CA ASP A 213 16.30 14.67 -7.33
C ASP A 213 15.25 15.44 -8.15
N VAL A 214 14.48 14.75 -8.99
CA VAL A 214 13.20 15.29 -9.47
C VAL A 214 12.21 15.12 -8.31
N PRO A 215 11.70 16.20 -7.72
CA PRO A 215 10.78 16.12 -6.59
C PRO A 215 9.56 15.25 -6.91
N LEU A 216 9.13 14.41 -5.96
CA LEU A 216 8.02 13.47 -6.20
C LEU A 216 6.69 14.20 -6.49
N ASP A 217 6.52 15.43 -6.00
CA ASP A 217 5.37 16.28 -6.32
C ASP A 217 5.38 16.73 -7.79
N VAL A 218 6.54 17.05 -8.35
CA VAL A 218 6.72 17.33 -9.79
C VAL A 218 6.37 16.09 -10.60
N ILE A 219 6.81 14.91 -10.19
CA ILE A 219 6.46 13.65 -10.85
C ILE A 219 4.95 13.39 -10.76
N SER A 220 4.35 13.52 -9.58
CA SER A 220 2.93 13.27 -9.35
C SER A 220 2.03 14.27 -10.11
N GLN A 221 2.41 15.54 -10.14
CA GLN A 221 1.68 16.57 -10.87
C GLN A 221 1.82 16.40 -12.38
N SER A 222 3.00 16.00 -12.86
CA SER A 222 3.21 15.65 -14.27
C SER A 222 2.38 14.44 -14.67
N GLN A 223 2.33 13.38 -13.85
CA GLN A 223 1.48 12.22 -14.08
C GLN A 223 -0.01 12.58 -14.12
N LYS A 224 -0.47 13.48 -13.24
CA LYS A 224 -1.86 13.97 -13.24
C LYS A 224 -2.21 14.73 -14.51
N LEU A 225 -1.32 15.62 -14.97
CA LEU A 225 -1.51 16.35 -16.22
C LEU A 225 -1.56 15.39 -17.42
N LEU A 226 -0.70 14.37 -17.45
CA LEU A 226 -0.74 13.35 -18.50
C LEU A 226 -2.04 12.53 -18.47
N ARG A 227 -2.59 12.22 -17.29
CA ARG A 227 -3.92 11.57 -17.17
C ARG A 227 -5.05 12.46 -17.70
N TYR A 228 -4.99 13.77 -17.45
CA TYR A 228 -5.96 14.72 -18.00
C TYR A 228 -5.81 14.91 -19.51
N ALA A 229 -4.59 14.87 -20.03
CA ALA A 229 -4.36 14.85 -21.46
C ALA A 229 -4.98 13.61 -22.11
N ASN A 230 -4.84 12.43 -21.50
CA ASN A 230 -5.43 11.20 -22.00
C ASN A 230 -6.96 11.25 -22.01
N SER A 231 -7.58 11.70 -20.91
CA SER A 231 -9.04 11.87 -20.85
C SER A 231 -9.57 12.90 -21.85
N ALA A 232 -8.81 13.96 -22.15
CA ALA A 232 -9.19 14.91 -23.19
C ALA A 232 -9.16 14.29 -24.59
N LEU A 233 -8.20 13.40 -24.87
CA LEU A 233 -8.12 12.67 -26.14
C LEU A 233 -9.30 11.70 -26.33
N GLU A 234 -9.78 11.07 -25.26
CA GLU A 234 -10.97 10.19 -25.27
C GLU A 234 -12.25 10.95 -25.66
N HIS A 235 -12.29 12.25 -25.40
CA HIS A 235 -13.39 13.15 -25.78
C HIS A 235 -13.11 13.97 -27.05
N GLU A 236 -12.07 13.61 -27.81
CA GLU A 236 -11.61 14.32 -29.02
C GLU A 236 -11.28 15.80 -28.79
N ASP A 237 -11.05 16.20 -27.53
CA ASP A 237 -10.65 17.56 -27.16
C ASP A 237 -9.12 17.71 -27.28
N ILE A 238 -8.68 17.88 -28.53
CA ILE A 238 -7.26 18.02 -28.88
C ILE A 238 -6.63 19.25 -28.21
N ALA A 239 -7.39 20.34 -28.03
CA ALA A 239 -6.87 21.56 -27.43
C ALA A 239 -6.54 21.36 -25.95
N THR A 240 -7.44 20.73 -25.19
CA THR A 240 -7.21 20.40 -23.79
C THR A 240 -6.10 19.34 -23.63
N ALA A 241 -5.99 18.38 -24.56
CA ALA A 241 -4.92 17.39 -24.55
C ALA A 241 -3.53 18.03 -24.74
N VAL A 242 -3.37 18.89 -25.76
CA VAL A 242 -2.12 19.62 -26.02
C VAL A 242 -1.75 20.50 -24.83
N TYR A 243 -2.71 21.25 -24.27
CA TYR A 243 -2.49 22.10 -23.11
C TYR A 243 -1.92 21.32 -21.91
N ASN A 244 -2.52 20.18 -21.55
CA ASN A 244 -2.06 19.39 -20.41
C ASN A 244 -0.68 18.76 -20.66
N CYS A 245 -0.38 18.32 -21.89
CA CYS A 245 0.95 17.84 -22.27
C CYS A 245 2.02 18.92 -22.18
N GLU A 246 1.74 20.14 -22.63
CA GLU A 246 2.66 21.29 -22.52
C GLU A 246 2.93 21.66 -21.06
N GLN A 247 1.90 21.63 -20.21
CA GLN A 247 2.07 21.86 -18.76
C GLN A 247 2.91 20.76 -18.10
N ALA A 248 2.73 19.50 -18.48
CA ALA A 248 3.57 18.40 -17.98
C ALA A 248 5.03 18.56 -18.45
N LEU A 249 5.24 18.92 -19.71
CA LEU A 249 6.57 19.20 -20.26
C LEU A 249 7.23 20.35 -19.50
N GLN A 250 6.50 21.43 -19.21
CA GLN A 250 7.01 22.59 -18.48
C GLN A 250 7.46 22.25 -17.06
N LEU A 251 6.78 21.33 -16.38
CA LEU A 251 7.17 20.84 -15.05
C LEU A 251 8.45 20.00 -15.08
N LEU A 252 8.66 19.22 -16.15
CA LEU A 252 9.78 18.29 -16.27
C LEU A 252 11.03 18.91 -16.91
N GLN A 253 10.86 19.94 -17.75
CA GLN A 253 11.94 20.58 -18.49
C GLN A 253 13.12 21.10 -17.63
N PRO A 254 12.92 21.65 -16.42
CA PRO A 254 14.02 22.07 -15.54
C PRO A 254 14.89 20.92 -15.03
N TYR A 255 14.45 19.67 -15.22
CA TYR A 255 15.17 18.46 -14.84
C TYR A 255 15.76 17.73 -16.05
N ASN A 256 15.60 18.30 -17.26
CA ASN A 256 16.10 17.79 -18.52
C ASN A 256 17.41 18.52 -18.89
N HIS A 257 18.54 18.03 -18.40
CA HIS A 257 19.88 18.62 -18.58
C HIS A 257 20.95 17.61 -18.96
#